data_AF-A0A5M4D869-F1
#
_entry.id   AF-A0A5M4D869-F1
#
_cell.length_a   1.000
_cell.length_b   1.000
_cell.length_c   1.000
_cell.angle_alpha   90.00
_cell.angle_beta   90.00
_cell.angle_gamma   90.00
#
_symmetry.space_group_name_H-M   'P 1'
#
loop_
_entity.id
_entity.type
_entity.pdbx_description
1 polymer ?
#
loop_
_entity_poly.entity_id
_entity_poly.type
_entity_poly.pdbx_seq_one_letter_code
_entity_poly.pdbx_strand_id
1 'polypeptide(L)'
;MTTTHRPLRSGPALTDVRLSPAAVVLCCSAVVVGTGFVLGASWLARPLLGLPVGLWLIAAVYAAWRRGWLDLLEASIPLPVTPAGAKLNLSPLTQRRLAPALRLGVAARAVVADLTVAAWNFEPRSPDQLREAVACALDRRPELAAPLRIGIAAPVDMTRSITTHEAAVPVCWRALDEGRSSSASAARLDLVFRHDGMRGGVANIPERDRRPATWFDWSTPRPLSFASVFPHHVDPAQLTITLLPGADAHDPLVTSMLVAAAAQARFPARLTLSDRFFGRMPLDGEEDPSHIDPGAFRVRAMRRIAQTLSARDPTDASTLERTAASVVCAWLVTPGARVPMAERRSLLEAVAPFVRNRPETWLRLAAVRFANYDDDAAIQALLEADPLVRSSTDQIVVDQAGFVQSEISLGGSGPLTLGRIAAGICLLAAQHPYERLEFLRDDLLEDLRYSGWLLGRDQDSVMLHRVIRELTRIRRAESRGLPGTISLHLITTDAA
;
A
#
# COMPACT_ATOMS: atom_id res chain seq x y z
N MET A 1 21.89 -55.63 69.77
CA MET A 1 20.59 -54.93 69.66
C MET A 1 20.83 -53.47 70.05
N THR A 2 21.04 -52.61 69.07
CA THR A 2 21.33 -51.18 69.23
C THR A 2 20.32 -50.43 68.38
N THR A 3 19.35 -49.81 69.05
CA THR A 3 18.25 -49.04 68.46
C THR A 3 18.76 -47.64 68.09
N THR A 4 19.02 -47.42 66.80
CA THR A 4 19.34 -46.10 66.22
C THR A 4 18.06 -45.27 66.09
N HIS A 5 17.90 -44.26 66.95
CA HIS A 5 16.89 -43.21 66.81
C HIS A 5 17.25 -42.28 65.63
N ARG A 6 16.36 -42.23 64.63
CA ARG A 6 16.45 -41.34 63.47
C ARG A 6 15.86 -39.98 63.87
N PRO A 7 16.62 -38.86 63.82
CA PRO A 7 16.06 -37.56 64.17
C PRO A 7 15.06 -37.10 63.09
N LEU A 8 13.94 -36.54 63.56
CA LEU A 8 12.91 -35.89 62.76
C LEU A 8 13.53 -34.74 61.97
N ARG A 9 13.44 -34.79 60.63
CA ARG A 9 13.76 -33.65 59.76
C ARG A 9 12.81 -32.50 60.07
N SER A 10 13.32 -31.42 60.65
CA SER A 10 12.66 -30.13 60.65
C SER A 10 12.43 -29.68 59.20
N GLY A 11 11.18 -29.37 58.85
CA GLY A 11 10.84 -28.80 57.55
C GLY A 11 11.56 -27.46 57.34
N PRO A 12 11.81 -27.06 56.09
CA PRO A 12 12.46 -25.79 55.80
C PRO A 12 11.66 -24.64 56.42
N ALA A 13 12.32 -23.86 57.26
CA ALA A 13 11.75 -22.64 57.83
C ALA A 13 11.36 -21.69 56.68
N LEU A 14 10.08 -21.32 56.62
CA LEU A 14 9.47 -20.44 55.61
C LEU A 14 9.90 -18.96 55.74
N THR A 15 11.06 -18.66 56.33
CA THR A 15 11.36 -17.33 56.86
C THR A 15 12.13 -16.40 55.92
N ASP A 16 12.45 -16.79 54.69
CA ASP A 16 13.16 -15.90 53.75
C ASP A 16 12.56 -15.92 52.34
N VAL A 17 11.29 -15.55 52.21
CA VAL A 17 10.72 -15.19 50.90
C VAL A 17 11.11 -13.75 50.59
N ARG A 18 12.23 -13.57 49.88
CA ARG A 18 12.63 -12.27 49.34
C ARG A 18 11.70 -11.90 48.18
N LEU A 19 10.77 -10.99 48.42
CA LEU A 19 9.93 -10.40 47.37
C LEU A 19 10.81 -9.62 46.40
N SER A 20 10.72 -9.95 45.11
CA SER A 20 11.47 -9.22 44.09
C SER A 20 10.91 -7.79 43.94
N PRO A 21 11.75 -6.79 43.64
CA PRO A 21 11.28 -5.41 43.40
C PRO A 21 10.22 -5.32 42.29
N ALA A 22 10.30 -6.20 41.30
CA ALA A 22 9.30 -6.35 40.25
C ALA A 22 7.92 -6.76 40.79
N ALA A 23 7.88 -7.71 41.74
CA ALA A 23 6.64 -8.12 42.38
C ALA A 23 6.03 -6.97 43.21
N VAL A 24 6.87 -6.19 43.90
CA VAL A 24 6.41 -5.01 44.66
C VAL A 24 5.75 -3.98 43.74
N VAL A 25 6.37 -3.62 42.61
CA VAL A 25 5.82 -2.63 41.67
C VAL A 25 4.53 -3.12 41.01
N LEU A 26 4.46 -4.39 40.62
CA LEU A 26 3.23 -4.99 40.11
C LEU A 26 2.10 -4.95 41.14
N CYS A 27 2.39 -5.33 42.39
CA CYS A 27 1.43 -5.30 43.48
C CYS A 27 0.97 -3.87 43.80
N CYS A 28 1.88 -2.89 43.90
CA CYS A 28 1.53 -1.49 44.14
C CYS A 28 0.68 -0.93 43.00
N SER A 29 1.03 -1.20 41.75
CA SER A 29 0.26 -0.76 40.59
C SER A 29 -1.14 -1.38 40.57
N ALA A 30 -1.25 -2.67 40.91
CA ALA A 30 -2.52 -3.37 41.02
C ALA A 30 -3.39 -2.80 42.16
N VAL A 31 -2.78 -2.46 43.30
CA VAL A 31 -3.47 -1.83 44.43
C VAL A 31 -3.98 -0.43 44.05
N VAL A 32 -3.18 0.38 43.36
CA VAL A 32 -3.61 1.72 42.90
C VAL A 32 -4.76 1.64 41.91
N VAL A 33 -4.66 0.75 40.92
CA VAL A 33 -5.73 0.53 39.93
C VAL A 33 -6.99 -0.02 40.58
N GLY A 34 -6.85 -0.99 41.49
CA GLY A 34 -7.98 -1.54 42.25
C GLY A 34 -8.66 -0.50 43.13
N THR A 35 -7.88 0.33 43.83
CA THR A 35 -8.40 1.41 44.69
C THR A 35 -9.11 2.47 43.85
N GLY A 36 -8.54 2.87 42.70
CA GLY A 36 -9.18 3.79 41.77
C GLY A 36 -10.53 3.26 41.29
N PHE A 37 -10.61 1.96 40.96
CA PHE A 37 -11.87 1.32 40.57
C PHE A 37 -12.92 1.38 41.69
N VAL A 38 -12.55 1.06 42.93
CA VAL A 38 -13.43 1.12 44.11
C VAL A 38 -13.91 2.55 44.40
N LEU A 39 -13.07 3.56 44.16
CA LEU A 39 -13.40 4.98 44.31
C LEU A 39 -14.24 5.55 43.14
N GLY A 40 -14.73 4.70 42.23
CA GLY A 40 -15.66 5.08 41.18
C GLY A 40 -15.05 5.28 39.80
N ALA A 41 -13.76 4.97 39.59
CA ALA A 41 -13.12 4.97 38.27
C ALA A 41 -13.54 3.75 37.43
N SER A 42 -14.85 3.61 37.17
CA SER A 42 -15.45 2.48 36.45
C SER A 42 -14.93 2.30 35.03
N TRP A 43 -14.34 3.35 34.43
CA TRP A 43 -13.66 3.28 33.13
C TRP A 43 -12.46 2.32 33.12
N LEU A 44 -11.84 2.02 34.27
CA LEU A 44 -10.76 1.04 34.38
C LEU A 44 -11.20 -0.38 34.02
N ALA A 45 -12.49 -0.69 34.18
CA ALA A 45 -13.07 -1.97 33.79
C ALA A 45 -13.44 -2.04 32.30
N ARG A 46 -13.45 -0.90 31.58
CA ARG A 46 -13.76 -0.91 30.15
C ARG A 46 -12.69 -1.70 29.39
N PRO A 47 -13.07 -2.55 28.44
CA PRO A 47 -12.11 -3.32 27.66
C PRO A 47 -11.39 -2.43 26.66
N LEU A 48 -10.06 -2.44 26.70
CA LEU A 48 -9.17 -1.92 25.66
C LEU A 48 -8.37 -3.11 25.12
N LEU A 49 -8.50 -3.40 23.83
CA LEU A 49 -7.81 -4.54 23.18
C LEU A 49 -8.08 -5.91 23.86
N GLY A 50 -9.28 -6.12 24.42
CA GLY A 50 -9.69 -7.39 25.03
C GLY A 50 -9.32 -7.58 26.51
N LEU A 51 -8.66 -6.60 27.13
CA LEU A 51 -8.37 -6.58 28.58
C LEU A 51 -8.88 -5.26 29.21
N PRO A 52 -9.25 -5.25 30.50
CA PRO A 52 -9.58 -4.02 31.22
C PRO A 52 -8.46 -2.99 31.14
N VAL A 53 -8.80 -1.71 30.93
CA VAL A 53 -7.85 -0.59 30.93
C VAL A 53 -6.96 -0.57 32.17
N GLY A 54 -7.50 -0.97 33.34
CA GLY A 54 -6.72 -1.11 34.57
C GLY A 54 -5.53 -2.07 34.44
N LEU A 55 -5.67 -3.20 33.74
CA LEU A 55 -4.56 -4.13 33.51
C LEU A 55 -3.48 -3.52 32.62
N TRP A 56 -3.88 -2.72 31.63
CA TRP A 56 -2.93 -2.00 30.79
C TRP A 56 -2.15 -0.95 31.57
N LEU A 57 -2.79 -0.25 32.52
CA LEU A 57 -2.11 0.69 33.41
C LEU A 57 -1.09 0.00 34.32
N ILE A 58 -1.44 -1.16 34.88
CA ILE A 58 -0.50 -1.97 35.67
C ILE A 58 0.71 -2.37 34.81
N ALA A 59 0.45 -2.87 33.60
CA ALA A 59 1.51 -3.24 32.66
C ALA A 59 2.35 -2.02 32.21
N ALA A 60 1.73 -0.86 32.02
CA ALA A 60 2.36 0.39 31.64
C ALA A 60 3.30 0.92 32.75
N VAL A 61 2.82 0.98 33.99
CA VAL A 61 3.63 1.39 35.16
C VAL A 61 4.77 0.42 35.37
N TYR A 62 4.53 -0.88 35.27
CA TYR A 62 5.58 -1.89 35.35
C TYR A 62 6.62 -1.76 34.22
N ALA A 63 6.18 -1.51 32.98
CA ALA A 63 7.05 -1.30 31.84
C ALA A 63 7.85 0.01 31.97
N ALA A 64 7.23 1.09 32.45
CA ALA A 64 7.88 2.37 32.71
C ALA A 64 8.91 2.28 33.84
N TRP A 65 8.58 1.58 34.93
CA TRP A 65 9.52 1.31 36.03
C TRP A 65 10.69 0.46 35.55
N ARG A 66 10.42 -0.63 34.84
CA ARG A 66 11.47 -1.48 34.27
C ARG A 66 12.35 -0.72 33.29
N ARG A 67 11.75 0.20 32.52
CA ARG A 67 12.48 1.07 31.59
C ARG A 67 13.31 2.12 32.31
N GLY A 68 12.80 2.77 33.34
CA GLY A 68 13.59 3.66 34.20
C GLY A 68 14.74 2.91 34.87
N TRP A 69 14.54 1.64 35.22
CA TRP A 69 15.60 0.76 35.73
C TRP A 69 16.61 0.36 34.65
N LEU A 70 16.18 0.12 33.41
CA LEU A 70 17.04 -0.15 32.26
C LEU A 70 17.81 1.09 31.82
N ASP A 71 17.19 2.27 31.82
CA ASP A 71 17.82 3.56 31.52
C ASP A 71 18.82 3.93 32.65
N LEU A 72 18.51 3.61 33.91
CA LEU A 72 19.46 3.71 35.04
C LEU A 72 20.60 2.71 34.92
N LEU A 73 20.36 1.47 34.48
CA LEU A 73 21.38 0.46 34.20
C LEU A 73 22.24 0.83 32.99
N GLU A 74 21.66 1.37 31.93
CA GLU A 74 22.36 1.87 30.75
C GLU A 74 23.18 3.13 31.08
N ALA A 75 22.73 3.94 32.05
CA ALA A 75 23.50 5.08 32.57
C ALA A 75 24.63 4.66 33.55
N SER A 76 24.56 3.47 34.16
CA SER A 76 25.54 2.99 35.14
C SER A 76 26.46 1.87 34.63
N ILE A 77 26.16 1.29 33.47
CA ILE A 77 27.05 0.41 32.71
C ILE A 77 27.48 1.20 31.46
N PRO A 78 28.78 1.47 31.23
CA PRO A 78 29.23 2.12 30.00
C PRO A 78 29.12 1.12 28.85
N LEU A 79 27.90 0.90 28.36
CA LEU A 79 27.66 0.25 27.09
C LEU A 79 27.84 1.32 26.01
N PRO A 80 28.61 1.05 24.94
CA PRO A 80 28.77 1.99 23.85
C PRO A 80 27.38 2.30 23.31
N VAL A 81 27.05 3.59 23.26
CA VAL A 81 25.85 4.14 22.63
C VAL A 81 25.68 3.43 21.30
N THR A 82 24.80 2.44 21.26
CA THR A 82 24.46 1.79 20.00
C THR A 82 23.66 2.85 19.26
N PRO A 83 24.15 3.33 18.10
CA PRO A 83 23.48 4.40 17.39
C PRO A 83 22.03 4.01 17.18
N ALA A 84 21.12 4.99 17.30
CA ALA A 84 19.72 4.81 16.97
C ALA A 84 19.61 4.22 15.56
N GLY A 85 19.41 2.90 15.46
CA GLY A 85 19.59 2.16 14.20
C GLY A 85 20.37 0.85 14.30
N ALA A 86 20.95 0.50 15.46
CA ALA A 86 21.52 -0.83 15.68
C ALA A 86 20.40 -1.89 15.59
N LYS A 87 20.22 -2.45 14.38
CA LYS A 87 19.31 -3.56 14.12
C LYS A 87 19.81 -4.73 14.95
N LEU A 88 19.01 -5.17 15.93
CA LEU A 88 19.25 -6.45 16.59
C LEU A 88 19.20 -7.52 15.51
N ASN A 89 20.38 -8.00 15.10
CA ASN A 89 20.54 -9.08 14.13
C ASN A 89 20.14 -10.40 14.80
N LEU A 90 18.85 -10.55 15.09
CA LEU A 90 18.27 -11.81 15.52
C LEU A 90 18.22 -12.75 14.32
N SER A 91 18.43 -14.04 14.56
CA SER A 91 18.17 -15.03 13.51
C SER A 91 16.73 -14.88 12.99
N PRO A 92 16.45 -15.10 11.69
CA PRO A 92 15.10 -14.99 11.14
C PRO A 92 14.08 -15.88 11.87
N LEU A 93 14.51 -17.03 12.40
CA LEU A 93 13.69 -17.93 13.21
C LEU A 93 13.36 -17.32 14.58
N THR A 94 14.35 -16.74 15.25
CA THR A 94 14.17 -16.06 16.54
C THR A 94 13.26 -14.84 16.39
N GLN A 95 13.46 -14.05 15.34
CA GLN A 95 12.60 -12.89 15.02
C GLN A 95 11.16 -13.34 14.77
N ARG A 96 10.92 -14.43 14.02
CA ARG A 96 9.57 -14.98 13.82
C ARG A 96 8.90 -15.44 15.11
N ARG A 97 9.63 -16.11 16.00
CA ARG A 97 9.09 -16.59 17.29
C ARG A 97 8.79 -15.44 18.25
N LEU A 98 9.64 -14.41 18.28
CA LEU A 98 9.49 -13.26 19.16
C LEU A 98 8.62 -12.14 18.58
N ALA A 99 8.34 -12.14 17.28
CA ALA A 99 7.58 -11.07 16.61
C ALA A 99 6.24 -10.72 17.31
N PRO A 100 5.41 -11.69 17.76
CA PRO A 100 4.19 -11.34 18.49
C PRO A 100 4.46 -10.57 19.79
N ALA A 101 5.48 -10.99 20.56
CA ALA A 101 5.87 -10.33 21.79
C ALA A 101 6.48 -8.94 21.53
N LEU A 102 7.28 -8.80 20.47
CA LEU A 102 7.85 -7.52 20.05
C LEU A 102 6.77 -6.52 19.62
N ARG A 103 5.76 -6.96 18.85
CA ARG A 103 4.62 -6.12 18.47
C ARG A 103 3.84 -5.65 19.68
N LEU A 104 3.58 -6.55 20.63
CA LEU A 104 2.93 -6.20 21.89
C LEU A 104 3.76 -5.18 22.68
N GLY A 105 5.09 -5.36 22.73
CA GLY A 105 6.01 -4.41 23.36
C GLY A 105 6.01 -3.03 22.70
N VAL A 106 6.03 -2.97 21.36
CA VAL A 106 5.93 -1.71 20.59
C VAL A 106 4.60 -1.02 20.87
N ALA A 107 3.49 -1.76 20.85
CA ALA A 107 2.17 -1.22 21.15
C ALA A 107 2.07 -0.68 22.59
N ALA A 108 2.53 -1.46 23.58
CA ALA A 108 2.55 -1.03 24.97
C ALA A 108 3.38 0.25 25.14
N ARG A 109 4.57 0.33 24.51
CA ARG A 109 5.40 1.53 24.53
C ARG A 109 4.72 2.74 23.89
N ALA A 110 3.99 2.55 22.79
CA ALA A 110 3.26 3.62 22.12
C ALA A 110 2.11 4.16 22.99
N VAL A 111 1.33 3.27 23.61
CA VAL A 111 0.26 3.64 24.55
C VAL A 111 0.84 4.40 25.74
N VAL A 112 1.91 3.89 26.36
CA VAL A 112 2.57 4.54 27.50
C VAL A 112 3.04 5.94 27.12
N ALA A 113 3.74 6.08 25.99
CA ALA A 113 4.26 7.35 25.52
C ALA A 113 3.15 8.36 25.24
N ASP A 114 2.09 7.97 24.51
CA ASP A 114 0.99 8.88 24.18
C ASP A 114 0.20 9.29 25.44
N LEU A 115 -0.08 8.35 26.35
CA LEU A 115 -0.75 8.67 27.62
C LEU A 115 0.10 9.58 28.52
N THR A 116 1.43 9.42 28.50
CA THR A 116 2.32 10.31 29.27
C THR A 116 2.32 11.73 28.70
N VAL A 117 2.36 11.87 27.36
CA VAL A 117 2.26 13.18 26.70
C VAL A 117 0.90 13.82 26.94
N ALA A 118 -0.18 13.05 26.82
CA ALA A 118 -1.54 13.54 27.08
C ALA A 118 -1.74 13.96 28.55
N ALA A 119 -1.22 13.18 29.49
CA ALA A 119 -1.25 13.53 30.92
C ALA A 119 -0.45 14.80 31.21
N TRP A 120 0.70 14.98 30.55
CA TRP A 120 1.51 16.20 30.67
C TRP A 120 0.79 17.44 30.13
N ASN A 121 0.03 17.28 29.04
CA ASN A 121 -0.72 18.37 28.40
C ASN A 121 -2.15 18.54 28.93
N PHE A 122 -2.58 17.73 29.91
CA PHE A 122 -3.96 17.69 30.40
C PHE A 122 -5.02 17.45 29.30
N GLU A 123 -4.67 16.76 28.22
CA GLU A 123 -5.57 16.48 27.10
C GLU A 123 -6.27 15.13 27.28
N PRO A 124 -7.61 15.06 27.20
CA PRO A 124 -8.30 13.78 27.16
C PRO A 124 -8.02 13.05 25.85
N ARG A 125 -7.58 11.78 25.93
CA ARG A 125 -7.40 10.92 24.75
C ARG A 125 -8.63 10.07 24.48
N SER A 126 -9.12 10.10 23.25
CA SER A 126 -10.14 9.16 22.81
C SER A 126 -9.52 7.77 22.55
N PRO A 127 -10.31 6.68 22.64
CA PRO A 127 -9.83 5.35 22.28
C PRO A 127 -9.31 5.25 20.84
N ASP A 128 -9.86 6.07 19.93
CA ASP A 128 -9.45 6.08 18.51
C ASP A 128 -8.09 6.75 18.32
N GLN A 129 -7.80 7.83 19.05
CA GLN A 129 -6.47 8.46 19.07
C GLN A 129 -5.41 7.48 19.59
N LEU A 130 -5.71 6.71 20.64
CA LEU A 130 -4.79 5.69 21.14
C LEU A 130 -4.57 4.56 20.13
N ARG A 131 -5.63 4.11 19.44
CA ARG A 131 -5.52 3.10 18.38
C ARG A 131 -4.64 3.60 17.23
N GLU A 132 -4.80 4.86 16.84
CA GLU A 132 -4.01 5.51 15.80
C GLU A 132 -2.55 5.65 16.21
N ALA A 133 -2.26 6.07 17.45
CA ALA A 133 -0.90 6.15 17.99
C ALA A 133 -0.20 4.78 17.97
N VAL A 134 -0.91 3.72 18.40
CA VAL A 134 -0.39 2.35 18.33
C VAL A 134 -0.17 1.90 16.89
N ALA A 135 -1.13 2.15 16.00
CA ALA A 135 -1.01 1.81 14.58
C ALA A 135 0.21 2.50 13.97
N CYS A 136 0.38 3.81 14.18
CA CYS A 136 1.53 4.58 13.70
C CYS A 136 2.85 4.04 14.25
N ALA A 137 2.91 3.69 15.54
CA ALA A 137 4.12 3.14 16.15
C ALA A 137 4.49 1.75 15.59
N LEU A 138 3.49 0.90 15.34
CA LEU A 138 3.70 -0.38 14.68
C LEU A 138 4.16 -0.16 13.22
N ASP A 139 3.53 0.75 12.48
CA ASP A 139 3.81 0.99 11.06
C ASP A 139 5.25 1.50 10.82
N ARG A 140 5.88 2.13 11.82
CA ARG A 140 7.29 2.51 11.82
C ARG A 140 8.27 1.33 12.02
N ARG A 141 7.77 0.10 12.18
CA ARG A 141 8.56 -1.12 12.45
C ARG A 141 8.27 -2.20 11.40
N PRO A 142 8.61 -1.95 10.12
CA PRO A 142 8.36 -2.91 9.04
C PRO A 142 9.04 -4.27 9.27
N GLU A 143 10.13 -4.33 10.05
CA GLU A 143 10.80 -5.58 10.44
C GLU A 143 9.90 -6.54 11.25
N LEU A 144 8.77 -6.05 11.78
CA LEU A 144 7.77 -6.86 12.46
C LEU A 144 6.71 -7.43 11.52
N ALA A 145 6.74 -7.09 10.22
CA ALA A 145 5.83 -7.63 9.23
C ALA A 145 6.00 -9.14 9.09
N ALA A 146 4.89 -9.86 9.05
CA ALA A 146 4.90 -11.27 8.68
C ALA A 146 5.00 -11.42 7.15
N PRO A 147 5.50 -12.56 6.62
CA PRO A 147 5.37 -12.90 5.21
C PRO A 147 3.93 -12.76 4.71
N LEU A 148 3.74 -12.54 3.41
CA LEU A 148 2.41 -12.57 2.80
C LEU A 148 1.79 -13.96 2.98
N ARG A 149 0.50 -14.06 3.28
CA ARG A 149 -0.19 -15.34 3.49
C ARG A 149 -1.19 -15.54 2.37
N ILE A 150 -0.88 -16.43 1.45
CA ILE A 150 -1.71 -16.70 0.28
C ILE A 150 -2.26 -18.12 0.37
N GLY A 151 -3.58 -18.24 0.38
CA GLY A 151 -4.29 -19.52 0.29
C GLY A 151 -4.59 -19.89 -1.15
N ILE A 152 -4.38 -21.15 -1.53
CA ILE A 152 -4.70 -21.69 -2.85
C ILE A 152 -5.66 -22.87 -2.67
N ALA A 153 -6.87 -22.74 -3.21
CA ALA A 153 -7.83 -23.83 -3.37
C ALA A 153 -7.90 -24.18 -4.87
N ALA A 154 -7.03 -25.08 -5.30
CA ALA A 154 -6.88 -25.49 -6.69
C ALA A 154 -6.32 -26.93 -6.76
N PRO A 155 -6.38 -27.59 -7.92
CA PRO A 155 -5.72 -28.88 -8.14
C PRO A 155 -4.23 -28.84 -7.73
N VAL A 156 -3.72 -29.99 -7.30
CA VAL A 156 -2.34 -30.11 -6.75
C VAL A 156 -1.29 -29.64 -7.76
N ASP A 157 -1.47 -29.95 -9.04
CA ASP A 157 -0.51 -29.58 -10.09
C ASP A 157 -0.47 -28.07 -10.31
N MET A 158 -1.62 -27.40 -10.28
CA MET A 158 -1.71 -25.94 -10.35
C MET A 158 -1.15 -25.28 -9.10
N THR A 159 -1.47 -25.82 -7.91
CA THR A 159 -0.91 -25.34 -6.65
C THR A 159 0.61 -25.44 -6.66
N ARG A 160 1.16 -26.58 -7.11
CA ARG A 160 2.61 -26.76 -7.25
C ARG A 160 3.18 -25.74 -8.23
N SER A 161 2.59 -25.59 -9.40
CA SER A 161 3.00 -24.61 -10.40
C SER A 161 3.13 -23.19 -9.83
N ILE A 162 2.04 -22.66 -9.26
CA ILE A 162 1.99 -21.31 -8.68
C ILE A 162 3.05 -21.13 -7.58
N THR A 163 3.22 -22.14 -6.73
CA THR A 163 4.12 -22.06 -5.57
C THR A 163 5.59 -22.31 -5.90
N THR A 164 5.90 -22.93 -7.05
CA THR A 164 7.27 -23.18 -7.50
C THR A 164 7.95 -21.95 -8.11
N HIS A 165 7.19 -21.00 -8.65
CA HIS A 165 7.75 -19.76 -9.17
C HIS A 165 8.32 -18.89 -8.04
N GLU A 166 9.50 -18.32 -8.28
CA GLU A 166 10.15 -17.41 -7.34
C GLU A 166 9.30 -16.15 -7.13
N ALA A 167 8.85 -15.94 -5.89
CA ALA A 167 8.14 -14.74 -5.50
C ALA A 167 9.13 -13.61 -5.18
N ALA A 168 8.83 -12.39 -5.64
CA ALA A 168 9.67 -11.21 -5.37
C ALA A 168 9.75 -10.81 -3.88
N VAL A 169 8.90 -11.40 -3.04
CA VAL A 169 8.81 -11.15 -1.60
C VAL A 169 8.54 -12.47 -0.86
N PRO A 170 8.85 -12.57 0.44
CA PRO A 170 8.51 -13.73 1.25
C PRO A 170 7.00 -14.01 1.31
N VAL A 171 6.61 -15.20 0.85
CA VAL A 171 5.22 -15.69 0.87
C VAL A 171 5.14 -16.99 1.68
N CYS A 172 4.09 -17.11 2.48
CA CYS A 172 3.62 -18.32 3.13
C CYS A 172 2.42 -18.84 2.35
N TRP A 173 2.69 -19.81 1.47
CA TRP A 173 1.67 -20.52 0.70
C TRP A 173 0.93 -21.52 1.59
N ARG A 174 -0.39 -21.60 1.43
CA ARG A 174 -1.23 -22.59 2.10
C ARG A 174 -2.18 -23.24 1.10
N ALA A 175 -2.06 -24.54 0.92
CA ALA A 175 -3.10 -25.31 0.24
C ALA A 175 -4.36 -25.30 1.10
N LEU A 176 -5.51 -25.10 0.46
CA LEU A 176 -6.82 -25.09 1.11
C LEU A 176 -7.69 -26.18 0.49
N ASP A 177 -8.42 -26.90 1.33
CA ASP A 177 -9.41 -27.86 0.88
C ASP A 177 -10.61 -27.13 0.26
N GLU A 178 -10.98 -27.49 -0.97
CA GLU A 178 -12.02 -26.84 -1.78
C GLU A 178 -13.40 -26.79 -1.07
N GLY A 179 -13.66 -27.68 -0.11
CA GLY A 179 -14.94 -27.77 0.60
C GLY A 179 -14.96 -27.40 2.09
N ARG A 180 -13.82 -27.05 2.72
CA ARG A 180 -13.72 -26.94 4.20
C ARG A 180 -13.07 -25.68 4.74
N SER A 181 -12.82 -24.68 3.90
CA SER A 181 -12.25 -23.41 4.38
C SER A 181 -13.27 -22.64 5.24
N SER A 182 -13.18 -22.84 6.57
CA SER A 182 -13.92 -22.02 7.53
C SER A 182 -13.58 -20.54 7.33
N SER A 183 -14.60 -19.68 7.33
CA SER A 183 -14.46 -18.22 7.19
C SER A 183 -13.39 -17.63 8.15
N ALA A 184 -13.26 -18.22 9.34
CA ALA A 184 -12.26 -17.82 10.33
C ALA A 184 -10.80 -18.06 9.92
N SER A 185 -10.50 -19.14 9.18
CA SER A 185 -9.14 -19.41 8.68
C SER A 185 -8.79 -18.47 7.53
N ALA A 186 -9.77 -18.20 6.65
CA ALA A 186 -9.63 -17.25 5.55
C ALA A 186 -9.38 -15.81 6.04
N ALA A 187 -9.97 -15.42 7.18
CA ALA A 187 -9.79 -14.09 7.77
C ALA A 187 -8.35 -13.75 8.21
N ARG A 188 -7.44 -14.74 8.24
CA ARG A 188 -6.02 -14.57 8.59
C ARG A 188 -5.08 -14.57 7.36
N LEU A 189 -5.63 -14.79 6.17
CA LEU A 189 -4.92 -14.75 4.89
C LEU A 189 -4.98 -13.34 4.31
N ASP A 190 -3.98 -12.99 3.51
CA ASP A 190 -4.00 -11.75 2.73
C ASP A 190 -4.80 -11.92 1.44
N LEU A 191 -4.78 -13.12 0.86
CA LEU A 191 -5.46 -13.46 -0.38
C LEU A 191 -5.83 -14.95 -0.41
N VAL A 192 -6.96 -15.27 -1.04
CA VAL A 192 -7.41 -16.65 -1.30
C VAL A 192 -7.71 -16.81 -2.78
N PHE A 193 -6.89 -17.58 -3.49
CA PHE A 193 -7.13 -17.96 -4.87
C PHE A 193 -7.95 -19.25 -4.94
N ARG A 194 -9.05 -19.23 -5.69
CA ARG A 194 -9.92 -20.39 -5.93
C ARG A 194 -9.99 -20.67 -7.42
N HIS A 195 -9.59 -21.87 -7.82
CA HIS A 195 -9.74 -22.34 -9.19
C HIS A 195 -11.21 -22.66 -9.49
N ASP A 196 -11.68 -22.31 -10.68
CA ASP A 196 -13.08 -22.50 -11.09
C ASP A 196 -13.37 -23.88 -11.71
N GLY A 197 -12.34 -24.70 -11.90
CA GLY A 197 -12.43 -26.04 -12.48
C GLY A 197 -12.34 -26.07 -14.01
N MET A 198 -12.32 -24.92 -14.69
CA MET A 198 -12.42 -24.85 -16.15
C MET A 198 -11.27 -24.09 -16.79
N ARG A 199 -11.20 -22.77 -16.57
CA ARG A 199 -10.37 -21.85 -17.37
C ARG A 199 -9.77 -20.73 -16.54
N GLY A 200 -9.72 -20.87 -15.22
CA GLY A 200 -9.17 -19.80 -14.41
C GLY A 200 -9.46 -19.92 -12.94
N GLY A 201 -9.42 -18.78 -12.28
CA GLY A 201 -9.77 -18.69 -10.88
C GLY A 201 -9.96 -17.27 -10.42
N VAL A 202 -10.57 -17.15 -9.25
CA VAL A 202 -10.83 -15.86 -8.61
C VAL A 202 -9.99 -15.79 -7.34
N ALA A 203 -9.11 -14.80 -7.29
CA ALA A 203 -8.41 -14.39 -6.09
C ALA A 203 -9.27 -13.39 -5.32
N ASN A 204 -9.70 -13.76 -4.12
CA ASN A 204 -10.48 -12.91 -3.22
C ASN A 204 -9.57 -12.36 -2.12
N ILE A 205 -9.69 -11.07 -1.84
CA ILE A 205 -8.99 -10.41 -0.74
C ILE A 205 -10.00 -10.13 0.37
N PRO A 206 -9.76 -10.59 1.61
CA PRO A 206 -10.66 -10.30 2.72
C PRO A 206 -10.81 -8.79 2.95
N GLU A 207 -12.02 -8.28 2.78
CA GLU A 207 -12.37 -6.91 3.15
C GLU A 207 -12.68 -6.81 4.65
N ARG A 208 -12.47 -5.61 5.20
CA ARG A 208 -12.80 -5.28 6.59
C ARG A 208 -13.88 -4.20 6.58
N ASP A 209 -14.76 -4.24 7.56
CA ASP A 209 -15.83 -3.24 7.68
C ASP A 209 -15.26 -1.82 7.61
N ARG A 210 -15.87 -0.98 6.77
CA ARG A 210 -15.50 0.42 6.51
C ARG A 210 -14.10 0.63 5.91
N ARG A 211 -13.50 -0.42 5.36
CA ARG A 211 -12.19 -0.36 4.68
C ARG A 211 -12.26 -1.10 3.33
N PRO A 212 -13.12 -0.63 2.41
CA PRO A 212 -13.29 -1.26 1.10
C PRO A 212 -12.03 -1.09 0.25
N ALA A 213 -11.86 -1.96 -0.73
CA ALA A 213 -10.86 -1.78 -1.77
C ALA A 213 -11.16 -0.56 -2.64
N THR A 214 -10.12 0.05 -3.23
CA THR A 214 -10.33 1.12 -4.24
C THR A 214 -10.65 0.59 -5.63
N TRP A 215 -10.27 -0.64 -5.92
CA TRP A 215 -10.56 -1.31 -7.17
C TRP A 215 -11.28 -2.62 -6.86
N PHE A 216 -12.52 -2.78 -7.33
CA PHE A 216 -13.26 -4.00 -7.08
C PHE A 216 -12.55 -5.22 -7.69
N ASP A 217 -12.43 -5.29 -9.02
CA ASP A 217 -11.72 -6.36 -9.71
C ASP A 217 -10.66 -5.81 -10.67
N TRP A 218 -9.39 -6.15 -10.47
CA TRP A 218 -8.30 -5.77 -11.36
C TRP A 218 -8.52 -6.19 -12.82
N SER A 219 -9.21 -7.30 -13.07
CA SER A 219 -9.53 -7.77 -14.42
C SER A 219 -10.51 -6.86 -15.15
N THR A 220 -11.33 -6.11 -14.41
CA THR A 220 -12.40 -5.27 -14.95
C THR A 220 -11.91 -3.82 -15.08
N PRO A 221 -12.07 -3.19 -16.25
CA PRO A 221 -11.75 -1.77 -16.40
C PRO A 221 -12.62 -0.92 -15.46
N ARG A 222 -12.03 0.13 -14.90
CA ARG A 222 -12.78 1.11 -14.11
C ARG A 222 -13.46 2.11 -15.06
N PRO A 223 -14.59 2.72 -14.66
CA PRO A 223 -15.14 3.86 -15.41
C PRO A 223 -14.08 4.93 -15.62
N LEU A 224 -14.03 5.52 -16.82
CA LEU A 224 -13.05 6.53 -17.17
C LEU A 224 -13.32 7.80 -16.36
N SER A 225 -12.36 8.18 -15.51
CA SER A 225 -12.40 9.38 -14.68
C SER A 225 -11.00 9.76 -14.26
N PHE A 226 -10.78 11.00 -13.86
CA PHE A 226 -9.51 11.47 -13.35
C PHE A 226 -9.01 10.61 -12.18
N ALA A 227 -9.92 10.21 -11.27
CA ALA A 227 -9.60 9.35 -10.14
C ALA A 227 -9.28 7.89 -10.51
N SER A 228 -9.76 7.39 -11.66
CA SER A 228 -9.36 6.08 -12.18
C SER A 228 -8.06 6.15 -12.99
N VAL A 229 -7.79 7.26 -13.68
CA VAL A 229 -6.51 7.52 -14.38
C VAL A 229 -5.39 7.72 -13.37
N PHE A 230 -5.59 8.52 -12.33
CA PHE A 230 -4.61 8.81 -11.29
C PHE A 230 -5.08 8.35 -9.91
N PRO A 231 -5.19 7.04 -9.68
CA PRO A 231 -5.67 6.54 -8.41
C PRO A 231 -4.65 6.84 -7.31
N HIS A 232 -5.12 7.06 -6.09
CA HIS A 232 -4.23 7.24 -4.94
C HIS A 232 -3.50 5.94 -4.57
N HIS A 233 -4.16 4.81 -4.78
CA HIS A 233 -3.64 3.45 -4.62
C HIS A 233 -4.42 2.46 -5.50
N VAL A 234 -3.91 1.25 -5.68
CA VAL A 234 -4.43 0.26 -6.65
C VAL A 234 -4.81 -1.06 -5.98
N ASP A 235 -5.34 -1.04 -4.76
CA ASP A 235 -5.66 -2.26 -4.03
C ASP A 235 -6.94 -2.94 -4.53
N PRO A 236 -6.91 -4.26 -4.84
CA PRO A 236 -8.09 -4.98 -5.29
C PRO A 236 -8.97 -5.49 -4.13
N ALA A 237 -10.26 -5.69 -4.40
CA ALA A 237 -11.12 -6.59 -3.60
C ALA A 237 -11.01 -8.03 -4.13
N GLN A 238 -10.91 -8.16 -5.46
CA GLN A 238 -10.72 -9.42 -6.15
C GLN A 238 -9.81 -9.26 -7.38
N LEU A 239 -9.33 -10.39 -7.87
CA LEU A 239 -8.60 -10.51 -9.12
C LEU A 239 -9.10 -11.77 -9.83
N THR A 240 -9.79 -11.58 -10.96
CA THR A 240 -10.16 -12.68 -11.85
C THR A 240 -9.00 -12.99 -12.79
N ILE A 241 -8.54 -14.25 -12.79
CA ILE A 241 -7.46 -14.74 -13.66
C ILE A 241 -8.06 -15.71 -14.65
N THR A 242 -8.06 -15.34 -15.93
CA THR A 242 -8.43 -16.22 -17.03
C THR A 242 -7.15 -16.89 -17.56
N LEU A 243 -7.13 -18.21 -17.56
CA LEU A 243 -6.06 -19.06 -18.05
C LEU A 243 -6.52 -19.78 -19.31
N LEU A 244 -5.74 -19.68 -20.39
CA LEU A 244 -5.96 -20.49 -21.57
C LEU A 244 -5.61 -21.95 -21.26
N PRO A 245 -6.39 -22.92 -21.79
CA PRO A 245 -6.10 -24.34 -21.60
C PRO A 245 -4.70 -24.70 -22.10
N GLY A 246 -3.88 -25.33 -21.25
CA GLY A 246 -2.64 -26.01 -21.65
C GLY A 246 -1.33 -25.18 -21.60
N ALA A 247 -1.38 -23.84 -21.49
CA ALA A 247 -0.17 -23.00 -21.47
C ALA A 247 -0.02 -22.13 -20.22
N ASP A 248 -1.13 -21.59 -19.68
CA ASP A 248 -1.04 -20.45 -18.75
C ASP A 248 -0.96 -20.85 -17.27
N ALA A 249 -1.27 -22.10 -16.91
CA ALA A 249 -1.19 -22.55 -15.51
C ALA A 249 0.25 -22.53 -14.95
N HIS A 250 1.25 -22.50 -15.83
CA HIS A 250 2.69 -22.40 -15.53
C HIS A 250 3.26 -21.00 -15.78
N ASP A 251 2.40 -20.00 -15.96
CA ASP A 251 2.85 -18.65 -16.22
C ASP A 251 3.31 -17.96 -14.90
N PRO A 252 4.59 -17.54 -14.78
CA PRO A 252 5.09 -16.80 -13.61
C PRO A 252 4.37 -15.47 -13.35
N LEU A 253 3.65 -14.94 -14.34
CA LEU A 253 2.81 -13.76 -14.21
C LEU A 253 1.63 -14.01 -13.26
N VAL A 254 1.07 -15.23 -13.23
CA VAL A 254 0.00 -15.61 -12.29
C VAL A 254 0.50 -15.45 -10.86
N THR A 255 1.66 -16.04 -10.52
CA THR A 255 2.27 -15.91 -9.20
C THR A 255 2.56 -14.44 -8.87
N SER A 256 3.12 -13.68 -9.82
CA SER A 256 3.44 -12.27 -9.63
C SER A 256 2.19 -11.42 -9.36
N MET A 257 1.09 -11.67 -10.07
CA MET A 257 -0.20 -11.00 -9.88
C MET A 257 -0.83 -11.33 -8.52
N LEU A 258 -0.84 -12.60 -8.10
CA LEU A 258 -1.34 -13.02 -6.79
C LEU A 258 -0.53 -12.39 -5.65
N VAL A 259 0.80 -12.36 -5.78
CA VAL A 259 1.70 -11.77 -4.79
C VAL A 259 1.50 -10.26 -4.70
N ALA A 260 1.37 -9.57 -5.84
CA ALA A 260 1.10 -8.15 -5.85
C ALA A 260 -0.26 -7.82 -5.24
N ALA A 261 -1.32 -8.53 -5.62
CA ALA A 261 -2.66 -8.35 -5.04
C ALA A 261 -2.65 -8.53 -3.52
N ALA A 262 -1.97 -9.57 -3.01
CA ALA A 262 -1.79 -9.81 -1.59
C ALA A 262 -0.96 -8.72 -0.88
N ALA A 263 0.05 -8.17 -1.55
CA ALA A 263 0.85 -7.06 -1.02
C ALA A 263 0.02 -5.76 -0.95
N GLN A 264 -0.76 -5.45 -1.98
CA GLN A 264 -1.64 -4.28 -2.03
C GLN A 264 -2.78 -4.36 -1.01
N ALA A 265 -3.24 -5.57 -0.66
CA ALA A 265 -4.19 -5.79 0.43
C ALA A 265 -3.72 -5.32 1.81
N ARG A 266 -2.41 -5.03 1.97
CA ARG A 266 -1.82 -4.48 3.19
C ARG A 266 -1.61 -2.96 3.15
N PHE A 267 -2.28 -2.25 2.23
CA PHE A 267 -2.29 -0.79 2.25
C PHE A 267 -2.80 -0.26 3.61
N PRO A 268 -2.23 0.82 4.20
CA PRO A 268 -2.62 1.32 5.52
C PRO A 268 -4.12 1.52 5.71
N ALA A 269 -4.84 1.97 4.68
CA ALA A 269 -6.29 2.18 4.71
C ALA A 269 -7.07 0.86 4.88
N ARG A 270 -6.52 -0.27 4.42
CA ARG A 270 -7.13 -1.61 4.52
C ARG A 270 -6.90 -2.30 5.87
N LEU A 271 -5.89 -1.87 6.63
CA LEU A 271 -5.44 -2.57 7.83
C LEU A 271 -6.11 -2.08 9.10
N THR A 272 -6.71 -3.00 9.87
CA THR A 272 -7.13 -2.72 11.24
C THR A 272 -5.94 -2.80 12.21
N LEU A 273 -6.15 -2.39 13.47
CA LEU A 273 -5.14 -2.58 14.51
C LEU A 273 -4.92 -4.08 14.82
N SER A 274 -5.99 -4.88 14.76
CA SER A 274 -5.92 -6.34 14.93
C SER A 274 -5.01 -6.96 13.87
N ASP A 275 -5.18 -6.55 12.60
CA ASP A 275 -4.34 -7.01 11.49
C ASP A 275 -2.85 -6.77 11.77
N ARG A 276 -2.49 -5.58 12.26
CA ARG A 276 -1.11 -5.22 12.62
C ARG A 276 -0.53 -6.11 13.71
N PHE A 277 -1.28 -6.40 14.78
CA PHE A 277 -0.85 -7.33 15.83
C PHE A 277 -0.57 -8.74 15.29
N PHE A 278 -1.37 -9.21 14.33
CA PHE A 278 -1.14 -10.49 13.66
C PHE A 278 -0.03 -10.46 12.59
N GLY A 279 0.62 -9.30 12.41
CA GLY A 279 1.76 -9.09 11.53
C GLY A 279 1.41 -8.67 10.10
N ARG A 280 0.14 -8.36 9.83
CA ARG A 280 -0.26 -7.69 8.58
C ARG A 280 0.01 -6.20 8.75
N MET A 281 1.23 -5.83 8.42
CA MET A 281 1.76 -4.47 8.52
C MET A 281 1.73 -3.79 7.16
N PRO A 282 1.67 -2.45 7.10
CA PRO A 282 1.92 -1.72 5.87
C PRO A 282 3.25 -2.12 5.24
N LEU A 283 3.24 -2.17 3.91
CA LEU A 283 4.37 -2.60 3.09
C LEU A 283 4.72 -1.47 2.11
N ASP A 284 4.78 -0.26 2.67
CA ASP A 284 4.90 1.01 1.94
C ASP A 284 6.29 1.63 2.11
N GLY A 285 7.29 0.89 2.58
CA GLY A 285 8.67 1.35 2.71
C GLY A 285 9.35 1.63 1.38
N GLU A 286 10.49 2.31 1.45
CA GLU A 286 11.36 2.52 0.29
C GLU A 286 12.22 1.29 0.05
N GLU A 287 12.53 1.04 -1.21
CA GLU A 287 13.37 -0.08 -1.57
C GLU A 287 14.84 0.27 -1.42
N ASP A 288 15.52 -0.49 -0.57
CA ASP A 288 16.97 -0.55 -0.53
C ASP A 288 17.45 -1.72 -1.41
N PRO A 289 18.28 -1.49 -2.45
CA PRO A 289 18.84 -2.56 -3.28
C PRO A 289 19.72 -3.53 -2.48
N SER A 290 20.33 -3.07 -1.39
CA SER A 290 21.28 -3.84 -0.59
C SER A 290 20.62 -4.77 0.43
N HIS A 291 19.33 -4.56 0.72
CA HIS A 291 18.61 -5.30 1.76
C HIS A 291 17.17 -5.63 1.38
N ILE A 292 16.69 -6.82 1.73
CA ILE A 292 15.27 -7.14 1.64
C ILE A 292 14.54 -6.47 2.81
N ASP A 293 14.18 -5.19 2.64
CA ASP A 293 13.31 -4.49 3.58
C ASP A 293 11.86 -4.99 3.41
N PRO A 294 11.23 -5.57 4.46
CA PRO A 294 9.81 -5.86 4.46
C PRO A 294 8.93 -4.66 4.13
N GLY A 295 9.40 -3.44 4.42
CA GLY A 295 8.77 -2.21 4.01
C GLY A 295 8.55 -2.15 2.49
N ALA A 296 9.49 -2.62 1.66
CA ALA A 296 9.43 -2.42 0.21
C ALA A 296 8.60 -3.47 -0.56
N PHE A 297 7.88 -4.37 0.13
CA PHE A 297 7.25 -5.52 -0.52
C PHE A 297 6.21 -5.16 -1.59
N ARG A 298 5.44 -4.07 -1.44
CA ARG A 298 4.50 -3.63 -2.49
C ARG A 298 5.22 -3.19 -3.75
N VAL A 299 6.28 -2.41 -3.61
CA VAL A 299 7.08 -1.90 -4.72
C VAL A 299 7.70 -3.07 -5.49
N ARG A 300 8.33 -4.01 -4.76
CA ARG A 300 8.95 -5.20 -5.36
C ARG A 300 7.96 -6.10 -6.08
N ALA A 301 6.80 -6.36 -5.48
CA ALA A 301 5.78 -7.20 -6.10
C ALA A 301 5.25 -6.58 -7.40
N MET A 302 5.01 -5.27 -7.42
CA MET A 302 4.57 -4.55 -8.62
C MET A 302 5.66 -4.46 -9.69
N ARG A 303 6.91 -4.16 -9.29
CA ARG A 303 8.05 -4.14 -10.22
C ARG A 303 8.27 -5.50 -10.87
N ARG A 304 8.07 -6.60 -10.13
CA ARG A 304 8.17 -7.96 -10.69
C ARG A 304 7.16 -8.20 -11.81
N ILE A 305 5.92 -7.69 -11.69
CA ILE A 305 4.94 -7.75 -12.78
C ILE A 305 5.48 -7.00 -14.00
N ALA A 306 5.92 -5.75 -13.80
CA ALA A 306 6.43 -4.92 -14.88
C ALA A 306 7.61 -5.59 -15.60
N GLN A 307 8.60 -6.10 -14.86
CA GLN A 307 9.75 -6.83 -15.41
C GLN A 307 9.34 -8.09 -16.16
N THR A 308 8.35 -8.83 -15.64
CA THR A 308 7.84 -10.04 -16.31
C THR A 308 7.18 -9.69 -17.64
N LEU A 309 6.47 -8.56 -17.73
CA LEU A 309 5.86 -8.06 -18.96
C LEU A 309 6.88 -7.50 -19.94
N SER A 310 7.91 -6.78 -19.47
CA SER A 310 8.96 -6.19 -20.33
C SER A 310 9.72 -7.22 -21.15
N ALA A 311 9.73 -8.49 -20.73
CA ALA A 311 10.36 -9.58 -21.45
C ALA A 311 9.46 -10.25 -22.51
N ARG A 312 8.22 -9.77 -22.70
CA ARG A 312 7.21 -10.38 -23.59
C ARG A 312 6.88 -9.52 -24.80
N ASP A 313 6.34 -10.16 -25.83
CA ASP A 313 5.84 -9.49 -27.02
C ASP A 313 4.41 -8.95 -26.77
N PRO A 314 4.16 -7.63 -26.94
CA PRO A 314 2.84 -7.05 -26.76
C PRO A 314 1.84 -7.34 -27.91
N THR A 315 2.28 -7.86 -29.06
CA THR A 315 1.45 -8.01 -30.27
C THR A 315 0.19 -8.83 -30.03
N ASP A 316 0.32 -9.95 -29.33
CA ASP A 316 -0.78 -10.89 -29.03
C ASP A 316 -1.02 -11.01 -27.52
N ALA A 317 -0.99 -9.87 -26.81
CA ALA A 317 -1.18 -9.83 -25.37
C ALA A 317 -2.46 -10.54 -24.91
N SER A 318 -2.30 -11.54 -24.06
CA SER A 318 -3.36 -12.28 -23.36
C SER A 318 -4.16 -11.37 -22.42
N THR A 319 -5.34 -11.83 -21.98
CA THR A 319 -6.15 -11.08 -20.99
C THR A 319 -5.37 -10.82 -19.71
N LEU A 320 -4.60 -11.80 -19.23
CA LEU A 320 -3.78 -11.67 -18.03
C LEU A 320 -2.71 -10.58 -18.18
N GLU A 321 -2.02 -10.53 -19.33
CA GLU A 321 -1.00 -9.52 -19.61
C GLU A 321 -1.59 -8.11 -19.72
N ARG A 322 -2.75 -7.97 -20.37
CA ARG A 322 -3.46 -6.69 -20.44
C ARG A 322 -3.90 -6.21 -19.06
N THR A 323 -4.43 -7.11 -18.24
CA THR A 323 -4.81 -6.81 -16.84
C THR A 323 -3.58 -6.40 -16.03
N ALA A 324 -2.49 -7.17 -16.11
CA ALA A 324 -1.24 -6.89 -15.42
C ALA A 324 -0.65 -5.52 -15.84
N ALA A 325 -0.59 -5.25 -17.14
CA ALA A 325 -0.12 -3.97 -17.68
C ALA A 325 -0.99 -2.81 -17.20
N SER A 326 -2.33 -2.94 -17.26
CA SER A 326 -3.26 -1.92 -16.77
C SER A 326 -3.04 -1.58 -15.29
N VAL A 327 -2.82 -2.60 -14.45
CA VAL A 327 -2.56 -2.44 -13.01
C VAL A 327 -1.20 -1.79 -12.75
N VAL A 328 -0.15 -2.21 -13.47
CA VAL A 328 1.18 -1.58 -13.37
C VAL A 328 1.14 -0.13 -13.82
N CYS A 329 0.49 0.19 -14.94
CA CYS A 329 0.33 1.56 -15.41
C CYS A 329 -0.33 2.44 -14.33
N ALA A 330 -1.43 1.96 -13.75
CA ALA A 330 -2.14 2.65 -12.68
C ALA A 330 -1.27 2.83 -11.44
N TRP A 331 -0.49 1.82 -11.05
CA TRP A 331 0.39 1.88 -9.89
C TRP A 331 1.53 2.90 -10.06
N LEU A 332 2.17 2.96 -11.24
CA LEU A 332 3.33 3.82 -11.49
C LEU A 332 3.01 5.33 -11.33
N VAL A 333 1.74 5.72 -11.49
CA VAL A 333 1.29 7.09 -11.27
C VAL A 333 0.77 7.37 -9.85
N THR A 334 0.73 6.36 -8.97
CA THR A 334 0.38 6.56 -7.57
C THR A 334 1.52 7.28 -6.82
N PRO A 335 1.20 8.08 -5.78
CA PRO A 335 2.21 8.59 -4.85
C PRO A 335 2.97 7.44 -4.15
N GLY A 336 2.27 6.34 -3.86
CA GLY A 336 2.81 5.17 -3.18
C GLY A 336 3.72 4.26 -4.01
N ALA A 337 3.97 4.57 -5.28
CA ALA A 337 4.85 3.74 -6.12
C ALA A 337 6.30 3.73 -5.60
N ARG A 338 6.78 4.85 -5.06
CA ARG A 338 8.16 5.03 -4.53
C ARG A 338 9.27 4.56 -5.49
N VAL A 339 8.99 4.59 -6.80
CA VAL A 339 9.95 4.32 -7.88
C VAL A 339 10.55 5.66 -8.36
N PRO A 340 11.86 5.76 -8.63
CA PRO A 340 12.47 6.93 -9.27
C PRO A 340 11.80 7.28 -10.61
N MET A 341 11.72 8.58 -10.95
CA MET A 341 10.90 9.03 -12.08
C MET A 341 11.38 8.53 -13.45
N ALA A 342 12.70 8.41 -13.65
CA ALA A 342 13.28 7.82 -14.86
C ALA A 342 12.94 6.33 -15.00
N GLU A 343 12.96 5.59 -13.89
CA GLU A 343 12.56 4.19 -13.88
C GLU A 343 11.04 4.05 -14.12
N ARG A 344 10.21 4.94 -13.54
CA ARG A 344 8.76 4.96 -13.82
C ARG A 344 8.49 5.11 -15.32
N ARG A 345 9.21 6.01 -16.00
CA ARG A 345 9.09 6.20 -17.44
C ARG A 345 9.44 4.91 -18.19
N SER A 346 10.61 4.35 -17.93
CA SER A 346 11.07 3.13 -18.61
C SER A 346 10.10 1.97 -18.43
N LEU A 347 9.62 1.73 -17.20
CA LEU A 347 8.65 0.69 -16.93
C LEU A 347 7.31 0.96 -17.62
N LEU A 348 6.81 2.21 -17.58
CA LEU A 348 5.54 2.56 -18.19
C LEU A 348 5.57 2.45 -19.71
N GLU A 349 6.66 2.88 -20.35
CA GLU A 349 6.87 2.73 -21.80
C GLU A 349 6.97 1.26 -22.21
N ALA A 350 7.54 0.39 -21.37
CA ALA A 350 7.60 -1.04 -21.62
C ALA A 350 6.23 -1.73 -21.51
N VAL A 351 5.36 -1.30 -20.59
CA VAL A 351 4.05 -1.96 -20.37
C VAL A 351 2.89 -1.33 -21.15
N ALA A 352 2.98 -0.05 -21.56
CA ALA A 352 1.94 0.63 -22.31
C ALA A 352 1.52 -0.09 -23.61
N PRO A 353 2.43 -0.71 -24.38
CA PRO A 353 2.09 -1.46 -25.58
C PRO A 353 1.04 -2.58 -25.40
N PHE A 354 0.96 -3.19 -24.22
CA PHE A 354 0.00 -4.25 -23.93
C PHE A 354 -1.45 -3.72 -23.82
N VAL A 355 -1.63 -2.41 -23.59
CA VAL A 355 -2.94 -1.77 -23.35
C VAL A 355 -3.09 -0.47 -24.14
N ARG A 356 -2.63 -0.46 -25.40
CA ARG A 356 -2.67 0.70 -26.32
C ARG A 356 -4.07 1.24 -26.58
N ASN A 357 -5.09 0.39 -26.48
CA ASN A 357 -6.47 0.78 -26.73
C ASN A 357 -7.16 1.41 -25.51
N ARG A 358 -6.46 1.63 -24.39
CA ARG A 358 -7.02 2.23 -23.18
C ARG A 358 -6.59 3.69 -23.03
N PRO A 359 -7.52 4.66 -22.95
CA PRO A 359 -7.17 6.07 -22.79
C PRO A 359 -6.36 6.32 -21.51
N GLU A 360 -6.64 5.61 -20.42
CA GLU A 360 -5.93 5.80 -19.14
C GLU A 360 -4.43 5.51 -19.26
N THR A 361 -4.05 4.55 -20.11
CA THR A 361 -2.64 4.21 -20.35
C THR A 361 -1.88 5.42 -20.92
N TRP A 362 -2.43 6.04 -21.95
CA TRP A 362 -1.81 7.17 -22.63
C TRP A 362 -1.81 8.44 -21.77
N LEU A 363 -2.88 8.69 -21.03
CA LEU A 363 -2.95 9.80 -20.07
C LEU A 363 -1.90 9.66 -18.96
N ARG A 364 -1.70 8.44 -18.44
CA ARG A 364 -0.65 8.15 -17.45
C ARG A 364 0.74 8.29 -18.06
N LEU A 365 0.92 7.82 -19.29
CA LEU A 365 2.20 7.92 -20.01
C LEU A 365 2.60 9.37 -20.27
N ALA A 366 1.66 10.21 -20.71
CA ALA A 366 1.86 11.64 -20.83
C ALA A 366 2.30 12.25 -19.49
N ALA A 367 1.61 11.91 -18.40
CA ALA A 367 1.94 12.47 -17.09
C ALA A 367 3.36 12.11 -16.62
N VAL A 368 3.80 10.87 -16.85
CA VAL A 368 5.16 10.43 -16.51
C VAL A 368 6.21 11.04 -17.44
N ARG A 369 5.88 11.29 -18.73
CA ARG A 369 6.80 11.95 -19.67
C ARG A 369 7.03 13.42 -19.33
N PHE A 370 5.98 14.17 -18.98
CA PHE A 370 6.11 15.52 -18.43
C PHE A 370 6.98 15.55 -17.18
N ALA A 371 6.79 14.58 -16.28
CA ALA A 371 7.60 14.45 -15.07
C ALA A 371 9.09 14.14 -15.34
N ASN A 372 9.44 13.72 -16.55
CA ASN A 372 10.80 13.49 -17.02
C ASN A 372 11.27 14.56 -18.03
N TYR A 373 10.57 15.70 -18.12
CA TYR A 373 10.90 16.81 -19.03
C TYR A 373 10.91 16.44 -20.51
N ASP A 374 10.13 15.42 -20.91
CA ASP A 374 9.96 15.04 -22.31
C ASP A 374 8.60 15.52 -22.82
N ASP A 375 8.50 16.83 -22.96
CA ASP A 375 7.25 17.52 -23.22
C ASP A 375 6.65 17.17 -24.59
N ASP A 376 7.50 16.98 -25.60
CA ASP A 376 7.05 16.63 -26.96
C ASP A 376 6.45 15.23 -27.00
N ALA A 377 7.13 14.23 -26.39
CA ALA A 377 6.59 12.89 -26.31
C ALA A 377 5.37 12.80 -25.37
N ALA A 378 5.29 13.67 -24.36
CA ALA A 378 4.13 13.78 -23.47
C ALA A 378 2.91 14.33 -24.22
N ILE A 379 3.08 15.42 -24.98
CA ILE A 379 2.03 15.98 -25.83
C ILE A 379 1.58 14.94 -26.84
N GLN A 380 2.50 14.24 -27.53
CA GLN A 380 2.13 13.18 -28.45
C GLN A 380 1.26 12.11 -27.78
N ALA A 381 1.61 11.68 -26.56
CA ALA A 381 0.80 10.72 -25.81
C ALA A 381 -0.61 11.27 -25.47
N LEU A 382 -0.76 12.57 -25.19
CA LEU A 382 -2.09 13.19 -25.02
C LEU A 382 -2.90 13.21 -26.33
N LEU A 383 -2.23 13.44 -27.46
CA LEU A 383 -2.89 13.45 -28.77
C LEU A 383 -3.37 12.05 -29.17
N GLU A 384 -2.63 11.00 -28.80
CA GLU A 384 -3.08 9.60 -28.94
C GLU A 384 -4.23 9.27 -27.97
N ALA A 385 -4.22 9.85 -26.76
CA ALA A 385 -5.28 9.66 -25.78
C ALA A 385 -6.61 10.30 -26.19
N ASP A 386 -6.58 11.49 -26.79
CA ASP A 386 -7.78 12.30 -27.11
C ASP A 386 -8.88 11.54 -27.87
N PRO A 387 -8.62 10.85 -29.00
CA PRO A 387 -9.66 10.09 -29.70
C PRO A 387 -10.17 8.90 -28.89
N LEU A 388 -9.32 8.27 -28.06
CA LEU A 388 -9.72 7.16 -27.18
C LEU A 388 -10.64 7.63 -26.05
N VAL A 389 -10.37 8.81 -25.49
CA VAL A 389 -11.24 9.42 -24.48
C VAL A 389 -12.58 9.80 -25.10
N ARG A 390 -12.58 10.44 -26.29
CA ARG A 390 -13.82 10.84 -26.99
C ARG A 390 -14.70 9.65 -27.36
N SER A 391 -14.11 8.55 -27.84
CA SER A 391 -14.86 7.31 -28.11
C SER A 391 -15.39 6.62 -26.83
N SER A 392 -14.90 7.03 -25.66
CA SER A 392 -15.32 6.52 -24.35
C SER A 392 -16.13 7.54 -23.54
N THR A 393 -16.63 8.62 -24.16
CA THR A 393 -17.30 9.73 -23.44
C THR A 393 -18.51 9.25 -22.65
N ASP A 394 -19.26 8.27 -23.16
CA ASP A 394 -20.42 7.68 -22.47
C ASP A 394 -20.05 6.98 -21.13
N GLN A 395 -18.77 6.68 -20.91
CA GLN A 395 -18.27 6.08 -19.67
C GLN A 395 -17.82 7.13 -18.64
N ILE A 396 -17.76 8.41 -19.02
CA ILE A 396 -17.36 9.51 -18.13
C ILE A 396 -18.58 9.96 -17.35
N VAL A 397 -18.79 9.34 -16.18
CA VAL A 397 -19.97 9.61 -15.32
C VAL A 397 -19.76 10.80 -14.39
N VAL A 398 -18.51 11.19 -14.13
CA VAL A 398 -18.16 12.19 -13.12
C VAL A 398 -17.67 13.47 -13.80
N ASP A 399 -18.00 14.63 -13.22
CA ASP A 399 -17.43 15.90 -13.64
C ASP A 399 -15.92 15.92 -13.35
N GLN A 400 -15.12 16.13 -14.40
CA GLN A 400 -13.67 16.14 -14.30
C GLN A 400 -13.14 17.50 -13.85
N ALA A 401 -13.94 18.57 -13.96
CA ALA A 401 -13.50 19.94 -13.69
C ALA A 401 -13.11 20.10 -12.23
N GLY A 402 -13.93 19.58 -11.31
CA GLY A 402 -13.63 19.59 -9.88
C GLY A 402 -12.31 18.90 -9.52
N PHE A 403 -11.97 17.79 -10.20
CA PHE A 403 -10.68 17.12 -9.99
C PHE A 403 -9.50 17.95 -10.51
N VAL A 404 -9.61 18.50 -11.72
CA VAL A 404 -8.55 19.32 -12.31
C VAL A 404 -8.33 20.59 -11.49
N GLN A 405 -9.41 21.27 -11.09
CA GLN A 405 -9.34 22.44 -10.23
C GLN A 405 -8.73 22.09 -8.87
N SER A 406 -9.11 20.96 -8.27
CA SER A 406 -8.48 20.51 -7.01
C SER A 406 -6.98 20.26 -7.16
N GLU A 407 -6.53 19.72 -8.30
CA GLU A 407 -5.11 19.52 -8.58
C GLU A 407 -4.40 20.86 -8.86
N ILE A 408 -5.05 21.83 -9.50
CA ILE A 408 -4.51 23.19 -9.70
C ILE A 408 -4.40 23.92 -8.36
N SER A 409 -5.40 23.84 -7.49
CA SER A 409 -5.43 24.58 -6.22
C SER A 409 -4.62 23.92 -5.11
N LEU A 410 -4.69 22.59 -4.98
CA LEU A 410 -4.11 21.82 -3.87
C LEU A 410 -2.96 20.92 -4.31
N GLY A 411 -2.62 20.90 -5.60
CA GLY A 411 -1.50 20.13 -6.13
C GLY A 411 -0.21 20.46 -5.40
N GLY A 412 0.50 19.42 -4.97
CA GLY A 412 1.85 19.60 -4.43
C GLY A 412 2.87 19.88 -5.54
N SER A 413 4.07 20.29 -5.18
CA SER A 413 5.23 20.42 -6.09
C SER A 413 5.79 19.08 -6.60
N GLY A 414 4.97 18.02 -6.56
CA GLY A 414 5.33 16.69 -7.00
C GLY A 414 5.60 16.65 -8.51
N PRO A 415 6.50 15.76 -8.96
CA PRO A 415 6.92 15.72 -10.37
C PRO A 415 5.78 15.34 -11.33
N LEU A 416 4.74 14.64 -10.86
CA LEU A 416 3.59 14.25 -11.68
C LEU A 416 2.49 15.33 -11.79
N THR A 417 2.51 16.38 -10.96
CA THR A 417 1.38 17.32 -10.85
C THR A 417 1.06 17.99 -12.18
N LEU A 418 2.08 18.53 -12.87
CA LEU A 418 1.93 19.15 -14.19
C LEU A 418 1.30 18.18 -15.20
N GLY A 419 1.83 16.95 -15.24
CA GLY A 419 1.36 15.91 -16.14
C GLY A 419 -0.07 15.44 -15.86
N ARG A 420 -0.46 15.38 -14.58
CA ARG A 420 -1.83 15.06 -14.15
C ARG A 420 -2.81 16.14 -14.57
N ILE A 421 -2.44 17.41 -14.42
CA ILE A 421 -3.26 18.54 -14.89
C ILE A 421 -3.41 18.47 -16.40
N ALA A 422 -2.33 18.28 -17.16
CA ALA A 422 -2.38 18.17 -18.61
C ALA A 422 -3.28 17.01 -19.10
N ALA A 423 -3.20 15.85 -18.45
CA ALA A 423 -4.10 14.72 -18.72
C ALA A 423 -5.56 15.02 -18.33
N GLY A 424 -5.79 15.75 -17.24
CA GLY A 424 -7.11 16.22 -16.83
C GLY A 424 -7.72 17.21 -17.83
N ILE A 425 -6.90 18.11 -18.39
CA ILE A 425 -7.31 19.01 -19.47
C ILE A 425 -7.72 18.21 -20.72
N CYS A 426 -6.99 17.14 -21.06
CA CYS A 426 -7.39 16.24 -22.16
C CYS A 426 -8.74 15.57 -21.88
N LEU A 427 -8.97 15.06 -20.66
CA LEU A 427 -10.25 14.50 -20.24
C LEU A 427 -11.40 15.52 -20.31
N LEU A 428 -11.16 16.76 -19.88
CA LEU A 428 -12.12 17.85 -19.95
C LEU A 428 -12.42 18.25 -21.39
N ALA A 429 -11.39 18.48 -22.19
CA ALA A 429 -11.52 18.81 -23.59
C ALA A 429 -12.38 17.75 -24.30
N ALA A 430 -12.18 16.46 -24.04
CA ALA A 430 -12.95 15.35 -24.65
C ALA A 430 -14.46 15.41 -24.41
N GLN A 431 -14.91 16.05 -23.33
CA GLN A 431 -16.34 16.22 -23.04
C GLN A 431 -16.97 17.43 -23.73
N HIS A 432 -16.15 18.27 -24.37
CA HIS A 432 -16.62 19.50 -25.00
C HIS A 432 -16.42 19.48 -26.53
N PRO A 433 -17.39 20.04 -27.28
CA PRO A 433 -17.20 20.28 -28.71
C PRO A 433 -16.09 21.33 -28.91
N TYR A 434 -15.45 21.32 -30.08
CA TYR A 434 -14.21 22.09 -30.30
C TYR A 434 -14.42 23.60 -30.12
N GLU A 435 -15.61 24.11 -30.42
CA GLU A 435 -16.00 25.52 -30.31
C GLU A 435 -15.95 26.02 -28.87
N ARG A 436 -16.10 25.11 -27.89
CA ARG A 436 -16.08 25.45 -26.47
C ARG A 436 -14.69 25.37 -25.84
N LEU A 437 -13.69 24.87 -26.57
CA LEU A 437 -12.33 24.74 -26.04
C LEU A 437 -11.65 26.08 -25.78
N GLU A 438 -12.05 27.14 -26.48
CA GLU A 438 -11.53 28.50 -26.21
C GLU A 438 -12.00 29.03 -24.85
N PHE A 439 -13.25 28.79 -24.45
CA PHE A 439 -13.75 29.15 -23.12
C PHE A 439 -13.07 28.32 -22.04
N LEU A 440 -12.98 27.00 -22.23
CA LEU A 440 -12.27 26.11 -21.31
C LEU A 440 -10.81 26.55 -21.13
N ARG A 441 -10.14 26.97 -22.22
CA ARG A 441 -8.80 27.53 -22.15
C ARG A 441 -8.79 28.75 -21.24
N ASP A 442 -9.62 29.75 -21.51
CA ASP A 442 -9.57 31.02 -20.80
C ASP A 442 -9.86 30.83 -19.29
N ASP A 443 -10.83 29.97 -18.94
CA ASP A 443 -11.15 29.62 -17.55
C ASP A 443 -9.97 28.93 -16.85
N LEU A 444 -9.36 27.91 -17.48
CA LEU A 444 -8.20 27.21 -16.92
C LEU A 444 -6.99 28.13 -16.77
N LEU A 445 -6.78 29.05 -17.70
CA LEU A 445 -5.69 30.02 -17.63
C LEU A 445 -5.88 31.01 -16.50
N GLU A 446 -7.12 31.41 -16.23
CA GLU A 446 -7.45 32.20 -15.06
C GLU A 446 -7.14 31.43 -13.77
N ASP A 447 -7.60 30.18 -13.65
CA ASP A 447 -7.33 29.32 -12.49
C ASP A 447 -5.82 29.11 -12.25
N LEU A 448 -5.04 28.90 -13.32
CA LEU A 448 -3.59 28.71 -13.22
C LEU A 448 -2.87 29.97 -12.71
N ARG A 449 -3.36 31.18 -13.03
CA ARG A 449 -2.77 32.44 -12.54
C ARG A 449 -2.88 32.61 -11.03
N TYR A 450 -3.93 32.04 -10.42
CA TYR A 450 -4.17 32.13 -8.98
C TYR A 450 -3.65 30.93 -8.18
N SER A 451 -3.06 29.94 -8.85
CA SER A 451 -2.49 28.77 -8.19
C SER A 451 -1.19 29.10 -7.46
N GLY A 452 -1.17 28.92 -6.13
CA GLY A 452 -0.02 29.24 -5.29
C GLY A 452 1.23 28.41 -5.58
N TRP A 453 1.11 27.17 -6.09
CA TRP A 453 2.28 26.33 -6.37
C TRP A 453 2.96 26.64 -7.71
N LEU A 454 2.30 27.41 -8.59
CA LEU A 454 2.85 27.88 -9.87
C LEU A 454 3.64 29.19 -9.73
N LEU A 455 3.66 29.83 -8.56
CA LEU A 455 4.47 31.01 -8.31
C LEU A 455 5.96 30.69 -8.56
N GLY A 456 6.56 31.33 -9.57
CA GLY A 456 7.94 31.08 -10.00
C GLY A 456 8.12 29.89 -10.96
N ARG A 457 7.03 29.33 -11.51
CA ARG A 457 7.02 28.20 -12.45
C ARG A 457 6.35 28.58 -13.78
N ASP A 458 6.68 29.75 -14.33
CA ASP A 458 6.07 30.26 -15.57
C ASP A 458 6.20 29.29 -16.76
N GLN A 459 7.27 28.51 -16.79
CA GLN A 459 7.49 27.45 -17.78
C GLN A 459 6.39 26.37 -17.77
N ASP A 460 5.88 26.00 -16.60
CA ASP A 460 4.82 25.00 -16.44
C ASP A 460 3.49 25.54 -16.97
N SER A 461 3.21 26.82 -16.70
CA SER A 461 2.06 27.53 -17.27
C SER A 461 2.14 27.57 -18.79
N VAL A 462 3.28 27.96 -19.36
CA VAL A 462 3.50 27.96 -20.83
C VAL A 462 3.31 26.56 -21.42
N MET A 463 3.74 25.52 -20.72
CA MET A 463 3.53 24.14 -21.16
C MET A 463 2.04 23.77 -21.22
N LEU A 464 1.25 24.11 -20.19
CA LEU A 464 -0.19 23.85 -20.19
C LEU A 464 -0.91 24.63 -21.31
N HIS A 465 -0.49 25.87 -21.60
CA HIS A 465 -0.98 26.60 -22.77
C HIS A 465 -0.68 25.84 -24.07
N ARG A 466 0.53 25.29 -24.21
CA ARG A 466 0.92 24.50 -25.37
C ARG A 466 0.03 23.26 -25.52
N VAL A 467 -0.25 22.54 -24.44
CA VAL A 467 -1.15 21.37 -24.44
C VAL A 467 -2.54 21.74 -24.97
N ILE A 468 -3.17 22.79 -24.43
CA ILE A 468 -4.51 23.23 -24.88
C ILE A 468 -4.49 23.65 -26.34
N ARG A 469 -3.45 24.38 -26.76
CA ARG A 469 -3.28 24.83 -28.14
C ARG A 469 -3.16 23.66 -29.12
N GLU A 470 -2.38 22.63 -28.79
CA GLU A 470 -2.22 21.45 -29.65
C GLU A 470 -3.51 20.63 -29.75
N LEU A 471 -4.21 20.40 -28.63
CA LEU A 471 -5.52 19.74 -28.64
C LEU A 471 -6.55 20.51 -29.50
N THR A 472 -6.59 21.83 -29.35
CA THR A 472 -7.49 22.71 -30.13
C THR A 472 -7.13 22.68 -31.62
N ARG A 473 -5.84 22.71 -31.95
CA ARG A 473 -5.33 22.67 -33.34
C ARG A 473 -5.78 21.39 -34.04
N ILE A 474 -5.59 20.24 -33.40
CA ILE A 474 -5.94 18.93 -33.98
C ILE A 474 -7.45 18.83 -34.18
N ARG A 475 -8.25 19.20 -33.18
CA ARG A 475 -9.71 19.13 -33.29
C ARG A 475 -10.28 20.07 -34.33
N ARG A 476 -9.69 21.26 -34.50
CA ARG A 476 -10.05 22.19 -35.56
C ARG A 476 -9.69 21.65 -36.95
N ALA A 477 -8.62 20.86 -37.07
CA ALA A 477 -8.29 20.18 -38.31
C ALA A 477 -9.32 19.07 -38.61
N GLU A 478 -9.64 18.24 -37.61
CA GLU A 478 -10.65 17.18 -37.73
C GLU A 478 -12.04 17.73 -38.10
N SER A 479 -12.49 18.83 -37.49
CA SER A 479 -13.79 19.44 -37.80
C SER A 479 -13.87 20.00 -39.24
N ARG A 480 -12.73 20.17 -39.90
CA ARG A 480 -12.61 20.56 -41.32
C ARG A 480 -12.38 19.37 -42.25
N GLY A 481 -12.40 18.14 -41.73
CA GLY A 481 -12.12 16.92 -42.50
C GLY A 481 -10.64 16.74 -42.87
N LEU A 482 -9.73 17.49 -42.24
CA LEU A 482 -8.29 17.29 -42.41
C LEU A 482 -7.81 16.20 -41.44
N PRO A 483 -6.80 15.39 -41.80
CA PRO A 483 -6.22 14.41 -40.90
C PRO A 483 -5.65 15.12 -39.65
N GLY A 484 -6.21 14.82 -38.48
CA GLY A 484 -5.86 15.48 -37.22
C GLY A 484 -4.44 15.19 -36.75
N THR A 485 -3.92 14.00 -37.06
CA THR A 485 -2.59 13.53 -36.67
C THR A 485 -1.80 13.14 -37.90
N ILE A 486 -0.69 13.84 -38.17
CA ILE A 486 0.36 13.31 -39.03
C ILE A 486 0.98 12.17 -38.23
N SER A 487 0.61 10.93 -38.56
CA SER A 487 1.22 9.74 -37.95
C SER A 487 2.71 9.73 -38.31
N LEU A 488 3.54 10.34 -37.47
CA LEU A 488 5.00 10.39 -37.61
C LEU A 488 5.65 9.00 -37.60
N HIS A 489 4.89 7.95 -37.23
CA HIS A 489 5.36 6.57 -37.26
C HIS A 489 5.61 5.99 -38.66
N LEU A 490 5.19 6.66 -39.74
CA LEU A 490 5.47 6.19 -41.10
C LEU A 490 6.79 6.70 -41.70
N ILE A 491 7.57 7.54 -41.00
CA ILE A 491 8.79 8.14 -41.56
C ILE A 491 10.08 7.47 -41.06
N THR A 492 10.03 6.65 -39.99
CA THR A 492 11.25 6.09 -39.38
C THR A 492 11.57 4.64 -39.71
N THR A 493 10.77 3.93 -40.53
CA THR A 493 11.02 2.51 -40.87
C THR A 493 11.68 2.24 -42.22
N ASP A 494 11.92 3.26 -43.07
CA ASP A 494 12.57 3.07 -44.39
C ASP A 494 14.06 3.47 -44.42
N ALA A 495 14.70 3.57 -43.25
CA ALA A 495 16.15 3.80 -43.14
C ALA A 495 16.81 2.79 -42.19
N ALA A 496 16.81 1.51 -42.60
CA ALA A 496 17.70 0.47 -42.07
C ALA A 496 18.12 -0.50 -43.17
#